data_AF-A0A9D8FK73-F1
#
_entry.id   AF-A0A9D8FK73-F1
#
_cell.length_a   1.000
_cell.length_b   1.000
_cell.length_c   1.000
_cell.angle_alpha   90.00
_cell.angle_beta   90.00
_cell.angle_gamma   90.00
#
_symmetry.space_group_name_H-M   'P 1'
#
loop_
_entity.id
_entity.type
_entity.pdbx_description
1 polymer ?
#
loop_
_entity_poly.entity_id
_entity_poly.type
_entity_poly.pdbx_seq_one_letter_code
_entity_poly.pdbx_strand_id
1 'polypeptide(L)'
;MNNIPRINFQPDSSQPEKLEQIEPTLEFTSDDLKEIFEDEQFSPEKLILLLERQYPDTYKQGVGVWEGYTLEKHTLMVMRQFEKYFGDKDLPSDINKNMFRLILALHDVGKPEAISRGGKHLQHEYTQQCIQSLFKALGIDQRHTDLALILTSDDPIGKYIRSRMDAMQTRTTIEQMANGAKMTVDEFFELLCIYFKLDAGSYTENAGGLKSLDSLFNFDELNHNLNFAPHIQSKINQLGFKKIRKI
;
A
#
# COMPACT_ATOMS: atom_id res chain seq x y z
N MET A 1 -51.04 29.89 -31.54
CA MET A 1 -51.15 28.95 -30.40
C MET A 1 -50.26 27.77 -30.74
N ASN A 2 -49.01 27.78 -30.26
CA ASN A 2 -47.98 26.81 -30.62
C ASN A 2 -47.82 25.79 -29.49
N ASN A 3 -48.07 24.52 -29.82
CA ASN A 3 -47.85 23.36 -28.97
C ASN A 3 -46.34 23.11 -28.80
N ILE A 4 -45.86 23.13 -27.55
CA ILE A 4 -44.54 22.62 -27.17
C ILE A 4 -44.76 21.26 -26.50
N PRO A 5 -44.19 20.15 -27.02
CA PRO A 5 -44.29 18.86 -26.36
C PRO A 5 -43.43 18.83 -25.09
N ARG A 6 -44.02 18.36 -23.98
CA ARG A 6 -43.31 18.09 -22.71
C ARG A 6 -42.38 16.89 -22.91
N ILE A 7 -41.07 17.11 -22.79
CA ILE A 7 -40.07 16.04 -22.68
C ILE A 7 -40.14 15.50 -21.26
N ASN A 8 -40.56 14.24 -21.14
CA ASN A 8 -40.58 13.49 -19.89
C ASN A 8 -39.17 12.94 -19.66
N PHE A 9 -38.39 13.54 -18.75
CA PHE A 9 -37.13 12.96 -18.29
C PHE A 9 -37.46 11.80 -17.33
N GLN A 10 -37.34 10.57 -17.82
CA GLN A 10 -37.16 9.42 -16.93
C GLN A 10 -35.68 9.38 -16.51
N PRO A 11 -35.36 9.28 -15.21
CA PRO A 11 -33.99 8.99 -14.79
C PRO A 11 -33.62 7.58 -15.26
N ASP A 12 -32.52 7.48 -15.99
CA ASP A 12 -31.87 6.23 -16.39
C ASP A 12 -31.55 5.43 -15.13
N SER A 13 -32.22 4.29 -14.97
CA SER A 13 -32.07 3.37 -13.84
C SER A 13 -30.97 2.33 -14.12
N SER A 14 -29.83 2.78 -14.64
CA SER A 14 -28.61 1.98 -14.70
C SER A 14 -27.98 1.92 -13.30
N GLN A 15 -28.59 1.13 -12.42
CA GLN A 15 -27.87 0.60 -11.26
C GLN A 15 -26.67 -0.17 -11.80
N PRO A 16 -25.46 -0.01 -11.23
CA PRO A 16 -24.34 -0.85 -11.59
C PRO A 16 -24.76 -2.30 -11.32
N GLU A 17 -24.68 -3.15 -12.35
CA GLU A 17 -24.90 -4.58 -12.23
C GLU A 17 -24.10 -5.08 -11.02
N LYS A 18 -24.78 -5.76 -10.09
CA LYS A 18 -24.10 -6.51 -9.03
C LYS A 18 -23.21 -7.53 -9.74
N LEU A 19 -21.93 -7.24 -9.81
CA LEU A 19 -20.90 -8.23 -10.16
C LEU A 19 -21.12 -9.43 -9.23
N GLU A 20 -21.54 -10.55 -9.80
CA GLU A 20 -21.55 -11.83 -9.08
C GLU A 20 -20.15 -12.04 -8.52
N GLN A 21 -20.05 -12.14 -7.19
CA GLN A 21 -18.80 -12.44 -6.50
C GLN A 21 -18.46 -13.91 -6.73
N ILE A 22 -17.94 -14.21 -7.92
CA ILE A 22 -17.23 -15.47 -8.15
C ILE A 22 -16.00 -15.40 -7.25
N GLU A 23 -15.93 -16.28 -6.25
CA GLU A 23 -14.70 -16.39 -5.45
C GLU A 23 -13.55 -16.74 -6.40
N PRO A 24 -12.46 -15.95 -6.42
CA PRO A 24 -11.39 -16.20 -7.36
C PRO A 24 -10.84 -17.60 -7.13
N THR A 25 -10.72 -18.38 -8.20
CA THR A 25 -9.96 -19.63 -8.14
C THR A 25 -8.51 -19.26 -7.85
N LEU A 26 -7.97 -19.77 -6.75
CA LEU A 26 -6.59 -19.53 -6.41
C LEU A 26 -5.66 -20.29 -7.37
N GLU A 27 -4.67 -19.59 -7.89
CA GLU A 27 -3.63 -20.17 -8.76
C GLU A 27 -2.44 -20.74 -7.97
N PHE A 28 -2.48 -20.61 -6.63
CA PHE A 28 -1.53 -21.14 -5.68
C PHE A 28 -2.21 -21.43 -4.32
N THR A 29 -1.54 -22.13 -3.41
CA THR A 29 -2.06 -22.54 -2.11
C THR A 29 -1.43 -21.77 -0.96
N SER A 30 -2.05 -21.81 0.23
CA SER A 30 -1.43 -21.29 1.45
C SER A 30 -0.11 -21.98 1.80
N ASP A 31 0.09 -23.23 1.36
CA ASP A 31 1.35 -23.96 1.53
C ASP A 31 2.47 -23.38 0.65
N ASP A 32 2.17 -22.95 -0.58
CA ASP A 32 3.15 -22.25 -1.45
C ASP A 32 3.63 -20.95 -0.79
N LEU A 33 2.72 -20.18 -0.17
CA LEU A 33 3.10 -18.98 0.60
C LEU A 33 3.94 -19.32 1.81
N LYS A 34 3.56 -20.37 2.54
CA LYS A 34 4.28 -20.83 3.72
C LYS A 34 5.71 -21.23 3.36
N GLU A 35 5.92 -21.96 2.27
CA GLU A 35 7.25 -22.34 1.77
C GLU A 35 8.14 -21.10 1.52
N ILE A 36 7.60 -20.07 0.87
CA ILE A 36 8.33 -18.82 0.63
C ILE A 36 8.66 -18.08 1.95
N PHE A 37 7.71 -18.08 2.88
CA PHE A 37 7.82 -17.36 4.16
C PHE A 37 8.69 -18.05 5.21
N GLU A 38 8.88 -19.37 5.08
CA GLU A 38 9.75 -20.18 5.94
C GLU A 38 11.17 -20.34 5.35
N ASP A 39 11.42 -19.79 4.16
CA ASP A 39 12.77 -19.72 3.60
C ASP A 39 13.69 -18.92 4.53
N GLU A 40 14.84 -19.51 4.87
CA GLU A 40 15.87 -18.90 5.71
C GLU A 40 16.33 -17.55 5.14
N GLN A 41 16.31 -17.43 3.81
CA GLN A 41 16.57 -16.18 3.09
C GLN A 41 15.36 -15.81 2.25
N PHE A 42 14.37 -15.18 2.90
CA PHE A 42 13.20 -14.65 2.21
C PHE A 42 13.61 -13.82 0.97
N SER A 43 13.00 -14.13 -0.17
CA SER A 43 13.23 -13.43 -1.44
C SER A 43 11.93 -12.74 -1.90
N PRO A 44 11.94 -11.40 -2.02
CA PRO A 44 10.83 -10.67 -2.65
C PRO A 44 10.44 -11.22 -4.02
N GLU A 45 11.43 -11.62 -4.82
CA GLU A 45 11.23 -12.14 -6.17
C GLU A 45 10.39 -13.43 -6.18
N LYS A 46 10.62 -14.34 -5.23
CA LYS A 46 9.82 -15.56 -5.11
C LYS A 46 8.35 -15.22 -4.80
N LEU A 47 8.10 -14.27 -3.89
CA LEU A 47 6.74 -13.87 -3.55
C LEU A 47 6.04 -13.21 -4.75
N ILE A 48 6.72 -12.31 -5.46
CA ILE A 48 6.16 -11.67 -6.65
C ILE A 48 5.86 -12.70 -7.74
N LEU A 49 6.78 -13.63 -8.01
CA LEU A 49 6.56 -14.71 -8.98
C LEU A 49 5.34 -15.57 -8.64
N LEU A 50 5.11 -15.85 -7.35
CA LEU A 50 3.91 -16.56 -6.90
C LEU A 50 2.65 -15.73 -7.16
N LEU A 51 2.66 -14.44 -6.81
CA LEU A 51 1.53 -13.53 -7.02
C LEU A 51 1.25 -13.26 -8.51
N GLU A 52 2.25 -13.32 -9.37
CA GLU A 52 2.08 -13.23 -10.83
C GLU A 52 1.25 -14.38 -11.40
N ARG A 53 1.29 -15.57 -10.78
CA ARG A 53 0.39 -16.67 -11.17
C ARG A 53 -1.07 -16.28 -10.94
N GLN A 54 -1.35 -15.59 -9.84
CA GLN A 54 -2.70 -15.14 -9.47
C GLN A 54 -3.15 -13.89 -10.23
N TYR A 55 -2.22 -13.01 -10.59
CA TYR A 55 -2.47 -11.79 -11.35
C TYR A 55 -1.61 -11.74 -12.62
N PRO A 56 -1.92 -12.59 -13.62
CA PRO A 56 -1.15 -12.64 -14.86
C PRO A 56 -1.09 -11.27 -15.53
N ASP A 57 0.09 -10.90 -16.01
CA ASP A 57 0.39 -9.66 -16.73
C ASP A 57 0.21 -8.34 -15.93
N THR A 58 -0.50 -8.33 -14.79
CA THR A 58 -0.66 -7.15 -13.93
C THR A 58 0.68 -6.57 -13.48
N TYR A 59 1.62 -7.42 -13.05
CA TYR A 59 2.96 -6.99 -12.61
C TYR A 59 3.83 -6.42 -13.75
N LYS A 60 3.56 -6.79 -15.00
CA LYS A 60 4.28 -6.27 -16.19
C LYS A 60 3.77 -4.90 -16.64
N GLN A 61 2.62 -4.47 -16.15
CA GLN A 61 2.01 -3.20 -16.55
C GLN A 61 2.67 -2.01 -15.85
N GLY A 62 2.68 -0.85 -16.52
CA GLY A 62 3.21 0.39 -15.96
C GLY A 62 2.32 0.97 -14.86
N VAL A 63 2.93 1.50 -13.81
CA VAL A 63 2.19 2.14 -12.69
C VAL A 63 1.89 3.63 -12.93
N GLY A 64 2.03 4.12 -14.17
CA GLY A 64 1.63 5.48 -14.55
C GLY A 64 2.36 6.58 -13.79
N VAL A 65 3.65 6.35 -13.50
CA VAL A 65 4.60 7.30 -12.93
C VAL A 65 5.62 7.73 -14.00
N TRP A 66 6.21 8.91 -13.87
CA TRP A 66 7.09 9.45 -14.91
C TRP A 66 8.41 8.66 -15.02
N GLU A 67 8.80 7.97 -13.95
CA GLU A 67 9.96 7.08 -13.90
C GLU A 67 9.79 5.83 -14.79
N GLY A 68 8.58 5.55 -15.27
CA GLY A 68 8.31 4.49 -16.25
C GLY A 68 8.41 3.06 -15.70
N TYR A 69 8.25 2.87 -14.39
CA TYR A 69 8.32 1.54 -13.78
C TYR A 69 7.10 0.68 -14.09
N THR A 70 7.34 -0.62 -14.25
CA THR A 70 6.31 -1.65 -14.10
C THR A 70 5.92 -1.81 -12.64
N LEU A 71 4.76 -2.40 -12.37
CA LEU A 71 4.34 -2.75 -11.01
C LEU A 71 5.36 -3.69 -10.36
N GLU A 72 5.86 -4.70 -11.08
CA GLU A 72 6.91 -5.62 -10.60
C GLU A 72 8.14 -4.86 -10.11
N LYS A 73 8.68 -3.96 -10.96
CA LYS A 73 9.89 -3.20 -10.63
C LYS A 73 9.68 -2.34 -9.40
N HIS A 74 8.55 -1.61 -9.34
CA HIS A 74 8.18 -0.78 -8.20
C HIS A 74 8.09 -1.61 -6.91
N THR A 75 7.28 -2.67 -6.93
CA THR A 75 7.05 -3.52 -5.76
C THR A 75 8.33 -4.19 -5.27
N LEU A 76 9.20 -4.66 -6.18
CA LEU A 76 10.50 -5.23 -5.78
C LEU A 76 11.41 -4.19 -5.13
N MET A 77 11.43 -2.93 -5.59
CA MET A 77 12.19 -1.87 -4.92
C MET A 77 11.65 -1.61 -3.51
N VAL A 78 10.32 -1.54 -3.33
CA VAL A 78 9.67 -1.39 -2.02
C VAL A 78 10.05 -2.53 -1.08
N MET A 79 9.89 -3.78 -1.53
CA MET A 79 10.15 -4.96 -0.71
C MET A 79 11.64 -5.15 -0.39
N ARG A 80 12.54 -4.88 -1.33
CA ARG A 80 13.99 -4.94 -1.06
C ARG A 80 14.41 -3.89 -0.04
N GLN A 81 13.82 -2.69 -0.07
CA GLN A 81 14.03 -1.68 0.98
C GLN A 81 13.51 -2.18 2.33
N PHE A 82 12.39 -2.91 2.35
CA PHE A 82 11.88 -3.50 3.58
C PHE A 82 12.87 -4.52 4.15
N GLU A 83 13.33 -5.48 3.35
CA GLU A 83 14.32 -6.47 3.81
C GLU A 83 15.61 -5.79 4.27
N LYS A 84 16.11 -4.81 3.49
CA LYS A 84 17.34 -4.08 3.80
C LYS A 84 17.31 -3.32 5.13
N TYR A 85 16.18 -2.69 5.48
CA TYR A 85 16.11 -1.73 6.59
C TYR A 85 15.26 -2.19 7.79
N PHE A 86 14.38 -3.17 7.58
CA PHE A 86 13.39 -3.61 8.55
C PHE A 86 13.22 -5.13 8.61
N GLY A 87 13.81 -5.91 7.69
CA GLY A 87 13.67 -7.37 7.66
C GLY A 87 14.08 -8.05 8.96
N ASP A 88 15.09 -7.51 9.64
CA ASP A 88 15.62 -8.02 10.92
C ASP A 88 15.08 -7.29 12.16
N LYS A 89 14.10 -6.38 11.99
CA LYS A 89 13.55 -5.58 13.09
C LYS A 89 12.13 -5.99 13.42
N ASP A 90 11.77 -5.85 14.69
CA ASP A 90 10.38 -6.05 15.10
C ASP A 90 9.52 -4.87 14.66
N LEU A 91 8.38 -5.18 14.03
CA LEU A 91 7.39 -4.17 13.66
C LEU A 91 6.58 -3.69 14.88
N PRO A 92 5.95 -2.51 14.82
CA PRO A 92 4.99 -2.06 15.84
C PRO A 92 3.83 -3.04 16.02
N SER A 93 3.25 -3.08 17.23
CA SER A 93 2.10 -3.94 17.61
C SER A 93 2.25 -5.43 17.28
N ASP A 94 3.49 -5.94 17.32
CA ASP A 94 3.81 -7.34 17.03
C ASP A 94 3.23 -7.83 15.69
N ILE A 95 3.17 -6.92 14.70
CA ILE A 95 2.71 -7.25 13.36
C ILE A 95 3.61 -8.31 12.77
N ASN A 96 3.00 -9.39 12.30
CA ASN A 96 3.69 -10.46 11.63
C ASN A 96 4.40 -9.94 10.36
N LYS A 97 5.72 -10.11 10.29
CA LYS A 97 6.55 -9.63 9.16
C LYS A 97 6.13 -10.24 7.82
N ASN A 98 5.75 -11.51 7.78
CA ASN A 98 5.29 -12.17 6.55
C ASN A 98 3.95 -11.61 6.06
N MET A 99 3.05 -11.29 6.99
CA MET A 99 1.83 -10.56 6.62
C MET A 99 2.17 -9.17 6.07
N PHE A 100 3.09 -8.44 6.71
CA PHE A 100 3.50 -7.13 6.20
C PHE A 100 4.16 -7.23 4.82
N ARG A 101 5.01 -8.23 4.57
CA ARG A 101 5.59 -8.54 3.25
C ARG A 101 4.49 -8.76 2.20
N LEU A 102 3.45 -9.51 2.53
CA LEU A 102 2.31 -9.74 1.64
C LEU A 102 1.54 -8.44 1.34
N ILE A 103 1.31 -7.61 2.35
CA ILE A 103 0.67 -6.29 2.18
C ILE A 103 1.51 -5.41 1.25
N LEU A 104 2.83 -5.36 1.45
CA LEU A 104 3.73 -4.61 0.59
C LEU A 104 3.73 -5.15 -0.85
N ALA A 105 3.67 -6.46 -1.04
CA ALA A 105 3.61 -7.05 -2.37
C ALA A 105 2.33 -6.66 -3.14
N LEU A 106 1.23 -6.47 -2.42
CA LEU A 106 -0.10 -6.16 -2.99
C LEU A 106 -0.44 -4.68 -3.01
N HIS A 107 0.39 -3.80 -2.43
CA HIS A 107 0.00 -2.44 -2.08
C HIS A 107 -0.50 -1.55 -3.23
N ASP A 108 -0.07 -1.85 -4.45
CA ASP A 108 -0.43 -1.15 -5.69
C ASP A 108 -1.03 -2.11 -6.75
N VAL A 109 -1.43 -3.33 -6.36
CA VAL A 109 -1.82 -4.40 -7.31
C VAL A 109 -3.01 -4.01 -8.20
N GLY A 110 -3.92 -3.15 -7.72
CA GLY A 110 -5.06 -2.68 -8.49
C GLY A 110 -4.78 -1.45 -9.36
N LYS A 111 -3.61 -0.84 -9.23
CA LYS A 111 -3.25 0.40 -9.92
C LYS A 111 -3.19 0.27 -11.45
N PRO A 112 -2.62 -0.81 -12.03
CA PRO A 112 -2.64 -0.98 -13.49
C PRO A 112 -4.05 -1.01 -14.06
N GLU A 113 -4.98 -1.75 -13.44
CA GLU A 113 -6.36 -1.84 -13.89
C GLU A 113 -7.13 -0.52 -13.73
N ALA A 114 -6.90 0.21 -12.63
CA ALA A 114 -7.47 1.54 -12.47
C ALA A 114 -7.00 2.50 -13.59
N ILE A 115 -5.74 2.41 -14.00
CA ILE A 115 -5.19 3.21 -15.10
C ILE A 115 -5.75 2.77 -16.45
N SER A 116 -5.85 1.46 -16.72
CA SER A 116 -6.39 0.91 -17.98
C SER A 116 -7.82 1.39 -18.25
N ARG A 117 -8.59 1.58 -17.17
CA ARG A 117 -9.97 2.11 -17.20
C ARG A 117 -10.07 3.64 -17.13
N GLY A 118 -8.95 4.36 -17.18
CA GLY A 118 -8.92 5.83 -17.12
C GLY A 118 -9.22 6.42 -15.72
N GLY A 119 -9.28 5.58 -14.69
CA GLY A 119 -9.70 5.91 -13.34
C GLY A 119 -8.56 5.86 -12.33
N LYS A 120 -7.38 6.47 -12.59
CA LYS A 120 -6.24 6.44 -11.65
C LYS A 120 -6.60 6.84 -10.21
N HIS A 121 -7.57 7.73 -10.02
CA HIS A 121 -8.09 8.14 -8.71
C HIS A 121 -8.78 7.00 -7.93
N LEU A 122 -9.20 5.93 -8.60
CA LEU A 122 -9.85 4.75 -8.04
C LEU A 122 -8.84 3.64 -7.67
N GLN A 123 -7.53 3.84 -7.84
CA GLN A 123 -6.51 2.80 -7.61
C GLN A 123 -6.64 2.08 -6.25
N HIS A 124 -7.05 2.80 -5.20
CA HIS A 124 -7.25 2.25 -3.87
C HIS A 124 -8.43 1.27 -3.83
N GLU A 125 -9.53 1.57 -4.54
CA GLU A 125 -10.70 0.69 -4.62
C GLU A 125 -10.36 -0.63 -5.32
N TYR A 126 -9.64 -0.56 -6.45
CA TYR A 126 -9.19 -1.76 -7.18
C TYR A 126 -8.21 -2.58 -6.34
N THR A 127 -7.27 -1.93 -5.67
CA THR A 127 -6.30 -2.59 -4.79
C THR A 127 -7.00 -3.30 -3.63
N GLN A 128 -7.94 -2.63 -2.99
CA GLN A 128 -8.72 -3.20 -1.89
C GLN A 128 -9.55 -4.39 -2.33
N GLN A 129 -10.17 -4.35 -3.52
CA GLN A 129 -10.88 -5.49 -4.08
C GLN A 129 -9.96 -6.70 -4.27
N CYS A 130 -8.78 -6.50 -4.88
CA CYS A 130 -7.79 -7.56 -5.05
C CYS A 130 -7.35 -8.16 -3.71
N ILE A 131 -7.05 -7.33 -2.72
CA ILE A 131 -6.64 -7.76 -1.38
C ILE A 131 -7.76 -8.55 -0.69
N GLN A 132 -8.99 -8.03 -0.68
CA GLN A 132 -10.15 -8.69 -0.06
C GLN A 132 -10.38 -10.07 -0.66
N SER A 133 -10.40 -10.16 -2.00
CA SER A 133 -10.66 -11.40 -2.71
C SER A 133 -9.56 -12.44 -2.45
N LEU A 134 -8.28 -12.02 -2.50
CA LEU A 134 -7.16 -12.92 -2.23
C LEU A 134 -7.11 -13.37 -0.76
N PHE A 135 -7.25 -12.44 0.18
CA PHE A 135 -7.15 -12.74 1.62
C PHE A 135 -8.28 -13.66 2.06
N LYS A 136 -9.50 -13.44 1.55
CA LYS A 136 -10.62 -14.34 1.77
C LYS A 136 -10.32 -15.74 1.26
N ALA A 137 -9.81 -15.86 0.04
CA ALA A 137 -9.51 -17.15 -0.57
C ALA A 137 -8.36 -17.89 0.15
N LEU A 138 -7.37 -17.16 0.69
CA LEU A 138 -6.29 -17.71 1.50
C LEU A 138 -6.67 -18.03 2.96
N GLY A 139 -7.89 -17.65 3.38
CA GLY A 139 -8.33 -17.81 4.77
C GLY A 139 -7.60 -16.89 5.76
N ILE A 140 -7.07 -15.76 5.29
CA ILE A 140 -6.45 -14.73 6.16
C ILE A 140 -7.55 -14.08 7.00
N ASP A 141 -7.29 -13.93 8.30
CA ASP A 141 -8.29 -13.41 9.22
C ASP A 141 -8.64 -11.93 8.99
N GLN A 142 -9.77 -11.53 9.58
CA GLN A 142 -10.30 -10.18 9.42
C GLN A 142 -9.37 -9.10 9.97
N ARG A 143 -8.59 -9.36 11.03
CA ARG A 143 -7.70 -8.34 11.61
C ARG A 143 -6.57 -8.00 10.62
N HIS A 144 -5.95 -8.99 10.00
CA HIS A 144 -4.92 -8.75 8.98
C HIS A 144 -5.51 -8.16 7.70
N THR A 145 -6.71 -8.59 7.32
CA THR A 145 -7.45 -7.98 6.20
C THR A 145 -7.74 -6.50 6.46
N ASP A 146 -8.31 -6.15 7.62
CA ASP A 146 -8.59 -4.77 8.02
C ASP A 146 -7.32 -3.90 7.93
N LEU A 147 -6.20 -4.41 8.46
CA LEU A 147 -4.91 -3.71 8.42
C LEU A 147 -4.43 -3.45 6.99
N ALA A 148 -4.48 -4.46 6.13
CA ALA A 148 -4.07 -4.36 4.73
C ALA A 148 -4.90 -3.32 3.97
N LEU A 149 -6.22 -3.34 4.15
CA LEU A 149 -7.13 -2.40 3.48
C LEU A 149 -6.93 -0.97 3.95
N ILE A 150 -6.63 -0.77 5.24
CA ILE A 150 -6.41 0.55 5.81
C ILE A 150 -5.07 1.13 5.34
N LEU A 151 -3.99 0.36 5.38
CA LEU A 151 -2.67 0.82 4.91
C LEU A 151 -2.69 1.19 3.43
N THR A 152 -3.50 0.50 2.63
CA THR A 152 -3.61 0.74 1.17
C THR A 152 -4.70 1.73 0.79
N SER A 153 -5.46 2.27 1.76
CA SER A 153 -6.62 3.15 1.50
C SER A 153 -6.25 4.61 1.21
N ASP A 154 -5.20 5.13 1.83
CA ASP A 154 -4.80 6.53 1.67
C ASP A 154 -3.33 6.80 2.07
N ASP A 155 -2.79 7.94 1.64
CA ASP A 155 -1.45 8.46 1.94
C ASP A 155 -1.50 9.81 2.67
N PRO A 156 -1.92 9.87 3.95
CA PRO A 156 -1.97 11.13 4.69
C PRO A 156 -0.57 11.72 4.93
N ILE A 157 0.47 10.89 5.10
CA ILE A 157 1.85 11.35 5.32
C ILE A 157 2.38 12.07 4.07
N GLY A 158 2.26 11.48 2.89
CA GLY A 158 2.73 12.11 1.66
C GLY A 158 1.90 13.31 1.26
N LYS A 159 0.57 13.31 1.50
CA LYS A 159 -0.27 14.52 1.33
C LYS A 159 0.20 15.64 2.26
N TYR A 160 0.49 15.35 3.52
CA TYR A 160 1.00 16.33 4.49
C TYR A 160 2.37 16.88 4.09
N ILE A 161 3.33 16.02 3.74
CA ILE A 161 4.67 16.42 3.28
C ILE A 161 4.58 17.36 2.07
N ARG A 162 3.68 17.06 1.11
CA ARG A 162 3.42 17.89 -0.09
C ARG A 162 2.52 19.09 0.15
N SER A 163 2.16 19.39 1.41
CA SER A 163 1.28 20.49 1.81
C SER A 163 -0.09 20.47 1.12
N ARG A 164 -0.59 19.26 0.82
CA ARG A 164 -1.95 19.00 0.31
C ARG A 164 -2.96 18.72 1.42
N MET A 165 -2.48 18.56 2.64
CA MET A 165 -3.25 18.37 3.86
C MET A 165 -2.53 19.13 4.98
N ASP A 166 -3.29 19.76 5.89
CA ASP A 166 -2.70 20.41 7.07
C ASP A 166 -2.47 19.42 8.22
N ALA A 167 -1.81 19.86 9.30
CA ALA A 167 -1.48 18.99 10.42
C ALA A 167 -2.71 18.46 11.17
N MET A 168 -3.78 19.26 11.29
CA MET A 168 -5.00 18.85 11.99
C MET A 168 -5.72 17.78 11.18
N GLN A 169 -5.93 18.02 9.89
CA GLN A 169 -6.53 17.07 8.97
C GLN A 169 -5.74 15.76 8.94
N THR A 170 -4.42 15.84 8.83
CA THR A 170 -3.52 14.68 8.80
C THR A 170 -3.64 13.85 10.07
N ARG A 171 -3.66 14.50 11.24
CA ARG A 171 -3.84 13.82 12.52
C ARG A 171 -5.18 13.11 12.59
N THR A 172 -6.27 13.80 12.26
CA THR A 172 -7.62 13.22 12.29
C THR A 172 -7.73 12.00 11.38
N THR A 173 -7.15 12.06 10.17
CA THR A 173 -7.12 10.91 9.25
C THR A 173 -6.35 9.74 9.86
N ILE A 174 -5.16 9.97 10.42
CA ILE A 174 -4.35 8.91 11.04
C ILE A 174 -5.06 8.30 12.26
N GLU A 175 -5.74 9.11 13.08
CA GLU A 175 -6.54 8.64 14.22
C GLU A 175 -7.71 7.74 13.75
N GLN A 176 -8.38 8.10 12.66
CA GLN A 176 -9.45 7.28 12.07
C GLN A 176 -8.91 5.96 11.50
N MET A 177 -7.79 6.01 10.78
CA MET A 177 -7.12 4.82 10.25
C MET A 177 -6.67 3.88 11.37
N ALA A 178 -6.06 4.40 12.43
CA ALA A 178 -5.64 3.62 13.60
C ALA A 178 -6.82 2.92 14.27
N ASN A 179 -7.95 3.62 14.43
CA ASN A 179 -9.17 3.05 14.99
C ASN A 179 -9.72 1.91 14.10
N GLY A 180 -9.72 2.09 12.78
CA GLY A 180 -10.11 1.02 11.85
C GLY A 180 -9.20 -0.20 11.94
N ALA A 181 -7.89 0.02 12.12
CA ALA A 181 -6.88 -1.03 12.23
C ALA A 181 -6.87 -1.69 13.62
N LYS A 182 -7.69 -1.18 14.56
CA LYS A 182 -7.76 -1.63 15.97
C LYS A 182 -6.39 -1.59 16.63
N MET A 183 -5.66 -0.49 16.40
CA MET A 183 -4.33 -0.22 16.95
C MET A 183 -4.36 1.09 17.74
N THR A 184 -3.40 1.27 18.65
CA THR A 184 -3.19 2.60 19.24
C THR A 184 -2.68 3.55 18.16
N VAL A 185 -3.00 4.84 18.28
CA VAL A 185 -2.62 5.83 17.26
C VAL A 185 -1.11 5.95 17.11
N ASP A 186 -0.35 5.84 18.20
CA ASP A 186 1.11 5.96 18.17
C ASP A 186 1.76 4.74 17.47
N GLU A 187 1.29 3.52 17.75
CA GLU A 187 1.78 2.31 17.06
C GLU A 187 1.41 2.30 15.57
N PHE A 188 0.17 2.65 15.25
CA PHE A 188 -0.28 2.74 13.87
C PHE A 188 0.49 3.81 13.11
N PHE A 189 0.73 4.97 13.72
CA PHE A 189 1.52 6.03 13.11
C PHE A 189 2.96 5.59 12.82
N GLU A 190 3.59 4.84 13.73
CA GLU A 190 4.92 4.29 13.50
C GLU A 190 4.94 3.32 12.31
N LEU A 191 3.96 2.40 12.24
CA LEU A 191 3.80 1.48 11.13
C LEU A 191 3.55 2.22 9.80
N LEU A 192 2.67 3.23 9.81
CA LEU A 192 2.36 4.04 8.64
C LEU A 192 3.60 4.82 8.17
N CYS A 193 4.44 5.31 9.09
CA CYS A 193 5.72 5.91 8.74
C CYS A 193 6.66 4.90 8.06
N ILE A 194 6.73 3.66 8.55
CA ILE A 194 7.52 2.60 7.91
C ILE A 194 6.98 2.35 6.51
N TYR A 195 5.68 2.10 6.38
CA TYR A 195 5.01 1.87 5.10
C TYR A 195 5.28 3.00 4.09
N PHE A 196 5.09 4.26 4.51
CA PHE A 196 5.39 5.43 3.67
C PHE A 196 6.86 5.49 3.23
N LYS A 197 7.80 5.24 4.16
CA LYS A 197 9.23 5.25 3.84
C LYS A 197 9.60 4.18 2.82
N LEU A 198 8.94 3.03 2.84
CA LEU A 198 9.20 1.95 1.89
C LEU A 198 8.68 2.29 0.50
N ASP A 199 7.42 2.74 0.41
CA ASP A 199 6.81 3.12 -0.87
C ASP A 199 7.50 4.34 -1.48
N ALA A 200 7.53 5.48 -0.77
CA ALA A 200 8.17 6.69 -1.28
C ALA A 200 9.70 6.55 -1.40
N GLY A 201 10.34 5.76 -0.53
CA GLY A 201 11.78 5.49 -0.59
C GLY A 201 12.20 4.63 -1.79
N SER A 202 11.26 3.92 -2.42
CA SER A 202 11.55 3.16 -3.66
C SER A 202 11.86 4.06 -4.87
N TYR A 203 11.46 5.34 -4.81
CA TYR A 203 11.75 6.36 -5.83
C TYR A 203 13.06 7.11 -5.55
N THR A 204 14.07 6.41 -5.02
CA THR A 204 15.39 6.97 -4.71
C THR A 204 16.49 6.17 -5.36
N GLU A 205 17.68 6.76 -5.53
CA GLU A 205 18.85 6.06 -6.07
C GLU A 205 19.24 4.87 -5.18
N ASN A 206 19.06 5.00 -3.86
CA ASN A 206 19.35 3.97 -2.88
C ASN A 206 18.53 2.67 -3.09
N ALA A 207 17.29 2.80 -3.58
CA ALA A 207 16.44 1.65 -3.88
C ALA A 207 16.68 1.07 -5.28
N GLY A 208 17.61 1.63 -6.07
CA GLY A 208 17.81 1.30 -7.49
C GLY A 208 16.87 2.05 -8.44
N GLY A 209 16.18 3.07 -7.94
CA GLY A 209 15.32 3.97 -8.71
C GLY A 209 16.06 5.20 -9.25
N LEU A 210 15.32 6.05 -9.96
CA LEU A 210 15.72 7.40 -10.36
C LEU A 210 15.73 8.34 -9.16
N LYS A 211 16.58 9.37 -9.23
CA LYS A 211 16.75 10.40 -8.19
C LYS A 211 15.54 11.34 -8.09
N SER A 212 14.44 10.86 -7.51
CA SER A 212 13.16 11.56 -7.43
C SER A 212 12.89 12.08 -6.03
N LEU A 213 12.93 11.20 -5.02
CA LEU A 213 12.52 11.50 -3.65
C LEU A 213 13.66 11.43 -2.61
N ASP A 214 14.92 11.37 -3.05
CA ASP A 214 16.10 11.20 -2.19
C ASP A 214 16.19 12.25 -1.08
N SER A 215 15.78 13.49 -1.37
CA SER A 215 15.78 14.58 -0.41
C SER A 215 14.90 14.33 0.82
N LEU A 216 13.94 13.40 0.74
CA LEU A 216 13.03 13.09 1.84
C LEU A 216 13.65 12.18 2.90
N PHE A 217 14.76 11.51 2.59
CA PHE A 217 15.27 10.40 3.38
C PHE A 217 16.75 10.58 3.77
N ASN A 218 17.13 9.87 4.82
CA ASN A 218 18.51 9.64 5.22
C ASN A 218 18.71 8.13 5.37
N PHE A 219 19.54 7.57 4.50
CA PHE A 219 19.86 6.16 4.43
C PHE A 219 21.15 5.88 5.18
N ASP A 220 21.06 5.10 6.25
CA ASP A 220 22.22 4.58 6.98
C ASP A 220 22.28 3.08 6.74
N GLU A 221 23.01 2.70 5.69
CA GLU A 221 23.13 1.31 5.26
C GLU A 221 23.92 0.46 6.25
N LEU A 222 24.91 1.05 6.93
CA LEU A 222 25.75 0.34 7.89
C LEU A 222 24.94 -0.14 9.10
N ASN A 223 24.04 0.70 9.60
CA ASN A 223 23.18 0.37 10.74
C ASN A 223 21.78 -0.07 10.31
N HIS A 224 21.58 -0.35 9.01
CA HIS A 224 20.29 -0.75 8.44
C HIS A 224 19.14 0.20 8.85
N ASN A 225 19.35 1.51 8.86
CA ASN A 225 18.34 2.50 9.25
C ASN A 225 17.84 3.35 8.07
N LEU A 226 16.52 3.36 7.88
CA LEU A 226 15.83 4.28 6.98
C LEU A 226 15.08 5.36 7.78
N ASN A 227 15.63 6.58 7.74
CA ASN A 227 15.09 7.73 8.45
C ASN A 227 14.56 8.79 7.48
N PHE A 228 13.66 9.63 7.98
CA PHE A 228 13.34 10.88 7.29
C PHE A 228 14.54 11.83 7.34
N ALA A 229 14.76 12.60 6.28
CA ALA A 229 15.70 13.71 6.30
C ALA A 229 15.30 14.72 7.41
N PRO A 230 16.24 15.46 8.02
CA PRO A 230 15.95 16.27 9.21
C PRO A 230 14.79 17.26 9.06
N HIS A 231 14.65 17.89 7.91
CA HIS A 231 13.55 18.83 7.63
C HIS A 231 12.19 18.11 7.50
N ILE A 232 12.16 16.90 6.94
CA ILE A 232 10.97 16.05 6.91
C ILE A 232 10.66 15.54 8.31
N GLN A 233 11.65 15.07 9.07
CA GLN A 233 11.44 14.60 10.44
C GLN A 233 10.87 15.73 11.32
N SER A 234 11.35 16.97 11.16
CA SER A 234 10.80 18.13 11.87
C SER A 234 9.33 18.35 11.52
N LYS A 235 8.93 18.18 10.26
CA LYS A 235 7.54 18.30 9.81
C LYS A 235 6.68 17.17 10.40
N ILE A 236 7.15 15.93 10.33
CA ILE A 236 6.49 14.76 10.93
C ILE A 236 6.31 14.93 12.45
N ASN A 237 7.28 15.51 13.16
CA ASN A 237 7.17 15.77 14.60
C ASN A 237 6.06 16.78 14.95
N GLN A 238 5.70 17.70 14.04
CA GLN A 238 4.59 18.63 14.26
C GLN A 238 3.23 17.92 14.31
N LEU A 239 3.15 16.69 13.81
CA LEU A 239 1.97 15.86 13.99
C LEU A 239 1.80 15.41 15.44
N GLY A 240 2.79 15.53 16.32
CA GLY A 240 2.63 15.36 17.77
C GLY A 240 2.32 13.94 18.28
N PHE A 241 2.47 12.91 17.45
CA PHE A 241 2.42 11.50 17.88
C PHE A 241 3.71 11.10 18.58
N LYS A 242 3.62 10.21 19.57
CA LYS A 242 4.77 9.77 20.35
C LYS A 242 5.46 8.61 19.65
N LYS A 243 6.80 8.65 19.58
CA LYS A 243 7.57 7.45 19.23
C LYS A 243 7.52 6.48 20.40
N ILE A 244 7.15 5.23 20.12
CA ILE A 244 7.21 4.18 21.11
C ILE A 244 8.67 3.74 21.20
N ARG A 245 9.31 4.00 22.34
CA ARG A 245 10.59 3.38 22.64
C ARG A 245 10.27 1.96 23.11
N LYS A 246 10.56 0.95 22.29
CA LYS A 246 10.63 -0.43 22.80
C LYS A 246 11.72 -0.45 23.88
N ILE A 247 11.33 -0.85 25.10
CA ILE A 247 12.20 -0.99 26.28
C ILE A 247 13.01 -2.28 26.13
#